data_AF-A0A2N5TQE1-F1
#
_entry.id   AF-A0A2N5TQE1-F1
#
_cell.length_a   1.000
_cell.length_b   1.000
_cell.length_c   1.000
_cell.angle_alpha   90.00
_cell.angle_beta   90.00
_cell.angle_gamma   90.00
#
_symmetry.space_group_name_H-M   'P 1'
#
loop_
_entity.id
_entity.type
_entity.pdbx_description
1 polymer ?
#
loop_
_entity_poly.entity_id
_entity_poly.type
_entity_poly.pdbx_seq_one_letter_code
_entity_poly.pdbx_strand_id
1 'polypeptide(L)'
;MTDGAGIISRAAANRVCESLGRKYDTLPSAYQARTGFAKGLWILPPELNTSDAHPWIEIRDSQWKADTVKGHHFHFNVNRISRSVASGTLGKQLLPILAARGVRAETVCTALKDYINATISDLNSNDPLKLTECLTRSGALRQARCGILNRTAGIQHDPTAYRSFNDNTSDPYFNSEYSASWQMTRDNLSYMSLTPNQCEEQIIKFKVPIAQSTYVYVIPDPTGILKEDEAFLQFSNFR
;
A
#
# COMPACT_ATOMS: atom_id res chain seq x y z
N MET A 1 10.72 14.09 -22.64
CA MET A 1 9.44 13.61 -22.05
C MET A 1 9.59 13.33 -20.55
N THR A 2 10.04 14.32 -19.76
CA THR A 2 10.31 14.15 -18.32
C THR A 2 9.49 15.14 -17.48
N ASP A 3 8.27 15.42 -17.91
CA ASP A 3 7.42 16.44 -17.28
C ASP A 3 7.24 16.13 -15.78
N GLY A 4 7.69 17.07 -14.95
CA GLY A 4 7.56 16.98 -13.51
C GLY A 4 8.57 16.05 -12.83
N ALA A 5 9.61 15.55 -13.51
CA ALA A 5 10.56 14.59 -12.94
C ALA A 5 12.03 15.04 -13.06
N GLY A 6 12.71 15.13 -11.92
CA GLY A 6 14.16 15.44 -11.81
C GLY A 6 14.96 14.28 -11.21
N ILE A 7 16.28 14.44 -11.11
CA ILE A 7 17.18 13.47 -10.47
C ILE A 7 17.52 13.88 -9.03
N ILE A 8 17.61 12.91 -8.12
CA ILE A 8 18.15 13.09 -6.77
C ILE A 8 19.45 12.29 -6.62
N SER A 9 20.48 12.90 -6.02
CA SER A 9 21.72 12.20 -5.74
C SER A 9 21.56 11.17 -4.63
N ARG A 10 22.42 10.14 -4.61
CA ARG A 10 22.41 9.13 -3.53
C ARG A 10 22.71 9.75 -2.16
N ALA A 11 23.60 10.74 -2.09
CA ALA A 11 23.89 11.47 -0.85
C ALA A 11 22.66 12.24 -0.34
N ALA A 12 21.89 12.87 -1.23
CA ALA A 12 20.64 13.54 -0.85
C ALA A 12 19.55 12.54 -0.44
N ALA A 13 19.39 11.44 -1.18
CA ALA A 13 18.47 10.35 -0.87
C ALA A 13 18.73 9.73 0.51
N ASN A 14 20.00 9.52 0.86
CA ASN A 14 20.41 9.05 2.19
C ASN A 14 19.96 10.02 3.30
N ARG A 15 20.22 11.32 3.14
CA ARG A 15 19.79 12.34 4.12
C ARG A 15 18.28 12.39 4.29
N VAL A 16 17.53 12.23 3.20
CA VAL A 16 16.06 12.13 3.25
C VAL A 16 15.65 10.91 4.10
N CYS A 17 16.23 9.75 3.83
CA CYS A 17 15.96 8.53 4.59
C CYS A 17 16.29 8.66 6.08
N GLU A 18 17.46 9.23 6.42
CA GLU A 18 17.86 9.54 7.80
C GLU A 18 16.85 10.47 8.49
N SER A 19 16.40 11.53 7.80
CA SER A 19 15.41 12.47 8.34
C SER A 19 14.04 11.83 8.59
N LEU A 20 13.70 10.75 7.88
CA LEU A 20 12.49 9.97 8.09
C LEU A 20 12.63 8.95 9.23
N GLY A 21 13.74 8.97 9.97
CA GLY A 21 14.02 8.10 11.11
C GLY A 21 14.23 6.64 10.73
N ARG A 22 14.61 6.36 9.48
CA ARG A 22 14.72 5.01 8.95
C ARG A 22 16.07 4.84 8.25
N LYS A 23 16.87 3.90 8.74
CA LYS A 23 17.95 3.33 7.93
C LYS A 23 17.30 2.33 6.99
N TYR A 24 17.25 2.67 5.72
CA TYR A 24 16.81 1.73 4.72
C TYR A 24 18.03 0.95 4.24
N ASP A 25 17.93 -0.38 4.18
CA ASP A 25 18.98 -1.22 3.57
C ASP A 25 19.18 -0.90 2.09
N THR A 26 18.16 -0.30 1.47
CA THR A 26 18.13 0.13 0.07
C THR A 26 17.38 1.44 -0.07
N LEU A 27 17.86 2.32 -0.94
CA LEU A 27 17.23 3.62 -1.15
C LEU A 27 15.96 3.50 -2.01
N PRO A 28 14.88 4.21 -1.67
CA PRO A 28 13.74 4.38 -2.57
C PRO A 28 14.15 4.86 -3.97
N SER A 29 13.59 4.26 -5.01
CA SER A 29 13.86 4.68 -6.40
C SER A 29 13.22 6.02 -6.77
N ALA A 30 12.13 6.41 -6.09
CA ALA A 30 11.41 7.64 -6.41
C ALA A 30 10.92 8.38 -5.16
N TYR A 31 10.96 9.71 -5.22
CA TYR A 31 10.60 10.63 -4.16
C TYR A 31 9.64 11.70 -4.69
N GLN A 32 8.37 11.66 -4.29
CA GLN A 32 7.43 12.73 -4.58
C GLN A 32 7.60 13.82 -3.53
N ALA A 33 7.95 15.04 -3.97
CA ALA A 33 8.30 16.11 -3.06
C ALA A 33 7.90 17.50 -3.59
N ARG A 34 8.18 18.51 -2.78
CA ARG A 34 8.13 19.93 -3.12
C ARG A 34 9.38 20.61 -2.59
N THR A 35 9.94 21.53 -3.36
CA THR A 35 11.08 22.35 -2.92
C THR A 35 10.96 23.74 -3.52
N GLY A 36 10.91 24.78 -2.69
CA GLY A 36 10.49 26.11 -3.13
C GLY A 36 9.14 26.07 -3.85
N PHE A 37 9.09 26.63 -5.06
CA PHE A 37 7.92 26.57 -5.95
C PHE A 37 7.94 25.39 -6.93
N ALA A 38 8.90 24.49 -6.81
CA ALA A 38 8.97 23.28 -7.62
C ALA A 38 8.15 22.14 -6.99
N LYS A 39 7.45 21.39 -7.83
CA LYS A 39 6.70 20.21 -7.45
C LYS A 39 6.92 19.10 -8.47
N GLY A 40 7.10 17.88 -7.97
CA GLY A 40 7.19 16.74 -8.86
C GLY A 40 7.72 15.48 -8.18
N LEU A 41 8.34 14.66 -9.02
CA LEU A 41 9.05 13.46 -8.64
C LEU A 41 10.55 13.69 -8.77
N TRP A 42 11.32 13.10 -7.87
CA TRP A 42 12.77 12.99 -7.98
C TRP A 42 13.16 11.53 -8.01
N ILE A 43 13.96 11.14 -8.99
CA ILE A 43 14.30 9.76 -9.30
C ILE A 43 15.75 9.52 -8.89
N LEU A 44 15.97 8.40 -8.18
CA LEU A 44 17.30 7.92 -7.90
C LEU A 44 17.83 7.22 -9.16
N PRO A 45 18.93 7.69 -9.76
CA PRO A 45 19.44 7.09 -10.98
C PRO A 45 19.98 5.68 -10.68
N PRO A 46 19.85 4.72 -11.61
CA PRO A 46 20.29 3.35 -11.41
C PRO A 46 21.82 3.27 -11.25
N GLU A 47 22.55 4.09 -12.02
CA GLU A 47 24.00 4.13 -12.01
C GLU A 47 24.56 4.72 -10.71
N LEU A 48 25.63 4.09 -10.20
CA LEU A 48 26.34 4.57 -9.04
C LEU A 48 27.41 5.57 -9.48
N ASN A 49 27.19 6.85 -9.20
CA ASN A 49 28.26 7.83 -9.29
C ASN A 49 29.02 7.89 -7.95
N THR A 50 30.18 7.23 -7.88
CA THR A 50 31.01 7.15 -6.67
C THR A 50 31.66 8.48 -6.29
N SER A 51 31.71 9.45 -7.20
CA SER A 51 32.27 10.78 -6.96
C SER A 51 31.28 11.73 -6.26
N ASP A 52 30.03 11.29 -6.09
CA ASP A 52 28.92 12.14 -5.67
C ASP A 52 28.80 12.24 -4.15
N ALA A 53 29.83 12.83 -3.52
CA ALA A 53 29.93 12.96 -2.06
C ALA A 53 28.97 14.02 -1.48
N HIS A 54 28.54 15.00 -2.29
CA HIS A 54 27.70 16.10 -1.85
C HIS A 54 26.24 15.89 -2.24
N PRO A 55 25.27 16.17 -1.34
CA PRO A 55 23.85 16.03 -1.67
C PRO A 55 23.41 17.11 -2.67
N TRP A 56 22.73 16.69 -3.72
CA TRP A 56 22.10 17.60 -4.67
C TRP A 56 20.82 16.99 -5.23
N ILE A 57 20.00 17.88 -5.81
CA ILE A 57 18.81 17.54 -6.58
C ILE A 57 18.79 18.39 -7.85
N GLU A 58 18.35 17.80 -8.95
CA GLU A 58 18.03 18.53 -10.17
C GLU A 58 16.59 19.06 -10.07
N ILE A 59 16.36 20.30 -10.50
CA ILE A 59 15.02 20.84 -10.69
C ILE A 59 14.90 21.27 -12.15
N ARG A 60 14.00 20.65 -12.90
CA ARG A 60 13.75 20.97 -14.31
C ARG A 60 12.72 22.08 -14.45
N ASP A 61 12.73 22.77 -15.58
CA ASP A 61 11.77 23.84 -15.91
C ASP A 61 10.31 23.43 -15.72
N SER A 62 9.96 22.22 -16.17
CA SER A 62 8.61 21.66 -16.00
C SER A 62 8.15 21.52 -14.54
N GLN A 63 9.08 21.45 -13.58
CA GLN A 63 8.76 21.29 -12.17
C GLN A 63 8.44 22.63 -11.49
N TRP A 64 9.00 23.75 -11.97
CA TRP A 64 8.71 25.08 -11.44
C TRP A 64 7.27 25.48 -11.73
N LYS A 65 6.55 25.92 -10.68
CA LYS A 65 5.16 26.37 -10.78
C LYS A 65 4.99 27.87 -10.57
N ALA A 66 6.05 28.56 -10.17
CA ALA A 66 6.14 30.01 -10.05
C ALA A 66 7.62 30.42 -10.05
N ASP A 67 7.87 31.71 -10.28
CA ASP A 67 9.20 32.28 -10.25
C ASP A 67 9.82 32.21 -8.86
N THR A 68 11.13 32.02 -8.83
CA THR A 68 11.88 31.97 -7.57
C THR A 68 12.26 33.37 -7.10
N VAL A 69 12.19 33.61 -5.80
CA VAL A 69 12.66 34.84 -5.18
C VAL A 69 14.07 34.61 -4.66
N LYS A 70 15.01 35.48 -5.03
CA LYS A 70 16.41 35.41 -4.57
C LYS A 70 16.48 35.53 -3.05
N GLY A 71 17.35 34.74 -2.42
CA GLY A 71 17.65 34.84 -0.98
C GLY A 71 16.85 33.89 -0.07
N HIS A 72 15.96 33.06 -0.59
CA HIS A 72 15.26 32.05 0.21
C HIS A 72 15.99 30.71 0.24
N HIS A 73 16.11 30.12 1.43
CA HIS A 73 16.49 28.73 1.60
C HIS A 73 15.30 27.82 1.34
N PHE A 74 15.47 26.85 0.44
CA PHE A 74 14.43 25.87 0.14
C PHE A 74 14.68 24.56 0.87
N HIS A 75 13.61 23.99 1.41
CA HIS A 75 13.61 22.69 2.05
C HIS A 75 13.01 21.66 1.09
N PHE A 76 13.61 20.47 1.06
CA PHE A 76 13.09 19.34 0.30
C PHE A 76 11.98 18.63 1.09
N ASN A 77 10.73 19.06 0.85
CA ASN A 77 9.56 18.57 1.56
C ASN A 77 8.99 17.31 0.89
N VAL A 78 9.31 16.14 1.44
CA VAL A 78 8.86 14.85 0.92
C VAL A 78 7.38 14.62 1.26
N ASN A 79 6.58 14.33 0.24
CA ASN A 79 5.19 13.91 0.40
C ASN A 79 5.09 12.38 0.54
N ARG A 80 5.72 11.65 -0.39
CA ARG A 80 5.69 10.19 -0.41
C ARG A 80 6.90 9.65 -1.18
N ILE A 81 7.39 8.49 -0.77
CA ILE A 81 8.47 7.74 -1.44
C ILE A 81 7.92 6.49 -2.10
N SER A 82 8.64 5.92 -3.07
CA SER A 82 8.38 4.57 -3.58
C SER A 82 8.49 3.54 -2.45
N ARG A 83 7.62 2.54 -2.48
CA ARG A 83 7.53 1.48 -1.46
C ARG A 83 7.28 0.14 -2.15
N SER A 84 7.47 -0.95 -1.41
CA SER A 84 7.01 -2.26 -1.84
C SER A 84 5.52 -2.21 -2.17
N VAL A 85 5.14 -2.85 -3.26
CA VAL A 85 3.81 -2.76 -3.86
C VAL A 85 2.99 -4.00 -3.50
N ALA A 86 1.67 -3.83 -3.51
CA ALA A 86 0.72 -4.92 -3.29
C ALA A 86 -0.16 -5.09 -4.53
N SER A 87 -0.80 -6.27 -4.65
CA SER A 87 -1.77 -6.50 -5.73
C SER A 87 -2.89 -5.45 -5.68
N GLY A 88 -3.23 -4.96 -6.86
CA GLY A 88 -4.20 -3.92 -7.10
C GLY A 88 -5.64 -4.45 -7.17
N THR A 89 -6.55 -3.50 -7.31
CA THR A 89 -7.97 -3.76 -7.58
C THR A 89 -8.40 -2.95 -8.80
N LEU A 90 -9.22 -3.56 -9.64
CA LEU A 90 -9.90 -2.93 -10.74
C LEU A 90 -11.14 -2.20 -10.21
N GLY A 91 -11.12 -0.88 -10.30
CA GLY A 91 -12.24 -0.03 -9.92
C GLY A 91 -13.24 0.14 -11.05
N LYS A 92 -14.51 0.39 -10.68
CA LYS A 92 -15.62 0.58 -11.62
C LYS A 92 -15.39 1.63 -12.72
N GLN A 93 -14.57 2.65 -12.45
CA GLN A 93 -14.26 3.73 -13.41
C GLN A 93 -13.55 3.25 -14.67
N LEU A 94 -12.78 2.15 -14.58
CA LEU A 94 -12.04 1.60 -15.72
C LEU A 94 -12.89 0.65 -16.58
N LEU A 95 -14.03 0.19 -16.09
CA LEU A 95 -14.86 -0.81 -16.78
C LEU A 95 -15.36 -0.33 -18.16
N PRO A 96 -15.89 0.91 -18.33
CA PRO A 96 -16.32 1.37 -19.64
C PRO A 96 -15.17 1.44 -20.65
N ILE A 97 -13.97 1.83 -20.18
CA ILE A 97 -12.78 1.91 -21.03
C ILE A 97 -12.35 0.52 -21.48
N LEU A 98 -12.29 -0.44 -20.55
CA LEU A 98 -11.94 -1.83 -20.86
C LEU A 98 -12.96 -2.48 -21.82
N ALA A 99 -14.26 -2.23 -21.61
CA ALA A 99 -15.31 -2.71 -22.50
C ALA A 99 -15.16 -2.13 -23.92
N ALA A 100 -14.89 -0.82 -24.03
CA ALA A 100 -14.63 -0.17 -25.32
C ALA A 100 -13.35 -0.69 -26.01
N ARG A 101 -12.42 -1.31 -25.26
CA ARG A 101 -11.21 -1.98 -25.77
C ARG A 101 -11.38 -3.49 -25.95
N GLY A 102 -12.61 -3.99 -25.88
CA GLY A 102 -12.94 -5.39 -26.21
C GLY A 102 -12.90 -6.37 -25.04
N VAL A 103 -12.70 -5.90 -23.79
CA VAL A 103 -12.78 -6.78 -22.62
C VAL A 103 -14.25 -7.15 -22.38
N ARG A 104 -14.55 -8.45 -22.46
CA ARG A 104 -15.91 -8.96 -22.23
C ARG A 104 -16.33 -8.78 -20.78
N ALA A 105 -17.56 -8.31 -20.55
CA ALA A 105 -18.13 -8.15 -19.22
C ALA A 105 -18.10 -9.47 -18.41
N GLU A 106 -18.33 -10.60 -19.10
CA GLU A 106 -18.26 -11.93 -18.50
C GLU A 106 -16.92 -12.20 -17.80
N THR A 107 -15.80 -11.80 -18.40
CA THR A 107 -14.47 -11.99 -17.80
C THR A 107 -14.34 -11.27 -16.46
N VAL A 108 -14.84 -10.03 -16.37
CA VAL A 108 -14.82 -9.25 -15.12
C VAL A 108 -15.78 -9.85 -14.09
N CYS A 109 -16.97 -10.27 -14.53
CA CYS A 109 -17.96 -10.91 -13.66
C CYS A 109 -17.44 -12.23 -13.08
N THR A 110 -16.76 -13.05 -13.87
CA THR A 110 -16.14 -14.31 -13.41
C THR A 110 -15.06 -14.03 -12.38
N ALA A 111 -14.14 -13.08 -12.64
CA ALA A 111 -13.10 -12.71 -11.68
C ALA A 111 -13.69 -12.22 -10.34
N LEU A 112 -14.79 -11.45 -10.37
CA LEU A 112 -15.48 -11.01 -9.17
C LEU A 112 -16.16 -12.16 -8.43
N LYS A 113 -16.83 -13.07 -9.15
CA LYS A 113 -17.47 -14.26 -8.57
C LYS A 113 -16.44 -15.16 -7.89
N ASP A 114 -15.33 -15.43 -8.55
CA ASP A 114 -14.26 -16.27 -8.02
C ASP A 114 -13.68 -15.67 -6.73
N TYR A 115 -13.47 -14.35 -6.71
CA TYR A 115 -13.01 -13.66 -5.51
C TYR A 115 -14.01 -13.74 -4.34
N ILE A 116 -15.30 -13.52 -4.62
CA ILE A 116 -16.36 -13.61 -3.60
C ILE A 116 -16.41 -15.04 -3.04
N ASN A 117 -16.41 -16.04 -3.92
CA ASN A 117 -16.44 -17.45 -3.53
C ASN A 117 -15.22 -17.84 -2.69
N ALA A 118 -14.02 -17.43 -3.10
CA ALA A 118 -12.79 -17.67 -2.34
C ALA A 118 -12.85 -16.99 -0.96
N THR A 119 -13.32 -15.75 -0.89
CA THR A 119 -13.47 -15.02 0.37
C THR A 119 -14.49 -15.67 1.29
N ILE A 120 -15.65 -16.11 0.77
CA ILE A 120 -16.66 -16.84 1.53
C ILE A 120 -16.10 -18.18 2.04
N SER A 121 -15.36 -18.90 1.19
CA SER A 121 -14.70 -20.15 1.58
C SER A 121 -13.69 -19.94 2.70
N ASP A 122 -12.86 -18.90 2.61
CA ASP A 122 -11.88 -18.54 3.66
C ASP A 122 -12.58 -18.16 4.98
N LEU A 123 -13.71 -17.44 4.91
CA LEU A 123 -14.49 -17.03 6.08
C LEU A 123 -15.24 -18.20 6.73
N ASN A 124 -15.68 -19.18 5.94
CA ASN A 124 -16.35 -20.40 6.42
C ASN A 124 -15.36 -21.52 6.78
N SER A 125 -14.06 -21.26 6.72
CA SER A 125 -13.03 -22.25 7.06
C SER A 125 -13.05 -22.57 8.57
N ASN A 126 -13.09 -23.87 8.90
CA ASN A 126 -12.93 -24.34 10.27
C ASN A 126 -11.48 -24.24 10.77
N ASP A 127 -10.51 -23.96 9.88
CA ASP A 127 -9.11 -23.72 10.23
C ASP A 127 -8.94 -22.29 10.79
N PRO A 128 -8.60 -22.13 12.08
CA PRO A 128 -8.52 -20.83 12.70
C PRO A 128 -7.34 -19.97 12.22
N LEU A 129 -6.27 -20.59 11.68
CA LEU A 129 -5.14 -19.86 11.09
C LEU A 129 -5.56 -19.20 9.78
N LYS A 130 -6.22 -19.95 8.88
CA LYS A 130 -6.76 -19.41 7.62
C LYS A 130 -7.77 -18.29 7.86
N LEU A 131 -8.64 -18.46 8.85
CA LEU A 131 -9.61 -17.43 9.19
C LEU A 131 -8.93 -16.17 9.74
N THR A 132 -7.91 -16.33 10.59
CA THR A 132 -7.14 -15.19 11.11
C THR A 132 -6.37 -14.48 10.00
N GLU A 133 -5.77 -15.22 9.07
CA GLU A 133 -5.12 -14.66 7.89
C GLU A 133 -6.11 -13.86 7.03
N CYS A 134 -7.29 -14.41 6.73
CA CYS A 134 -8.31 -13.74 5.92
C CYS A 134 -8.79 -12.42 6.57
N LEU A 135 -9.04 -12.45 7.89
CA LEU A 135 -9.48 -11.27 8.65
C LEU A 135 -8.39 -10.20 8.79
N THR A 136 -7.11 -10.59 8.82
CA THR A 136 -5.99 -9.65 8.92
C THR A 136 -5.60 -9.07 7.56
N ARG A 137 -5.66 -9.87 6.49
CA ARG A 137 -5.33 -9.47 5.11
C ARG A 137 -6.26 -8.39 4.57
N SER A 138 -7.55 -8.45 4.91
CA SER A 138 -8.49 -7.41 4.51
C SER A 138 -8.59 -6.29 5.56
N GLY A 139 -7.87 -5.20 5.32
CA GLY A 139 -7.90 -4.03 6.21
C GLY A 139 -9.32 -3.47 6.46
N ALA A 140 -10.24 -3.61 5.50
CA ALA A 140 -11.63 -3.24 5.69
C ALA A 140 -12.38 -4.19 6.64
N LEU A 141 -12.12 -5.49 6.57
CA LEU A 141 -12.68 -6.48 7.51
C LEU A 141 -12.12 -6.29 8.91
N ARG A 142 -10.82 -6.03 9.02
CA ARG A 142 -10.16 -5.67 10.28
C ARG A 142 -10.79 -4.44 10.94
N GLN A 143 -10.98 -3.36 10.18
CA GLN A 143 -11.59 -2.13 10.68
C GLN A 143 -13.07 -2.30 11.03
N ALA A 144 -13.82 -3.02 10.18
CA ALA A 144 -15.23 -3.36 10.45
C ALA A 144 -15.36 -4.17 11.75
N ARG A 145 -14.46 -5.13 11.98
CA ARG A 145 -14.39 -5.95 13.19
C ARG A 145 -14.06 -5.14 14.44
N CYS A 146 -13.03 -4.30 14.38
CA CYS A 146 -12.71 -3.37 15.47
C CYS A 146 -13.93 -2.49 15.81
N GLY A 147 -14.64 -2.00 14.80
CA GLY A 147 -15.85 -1.18 14.99
C GLY A 147 -17.07 -1.92 15.55
N ILE A 148 -17.19 -3.24 15.33
CA ILE A 148 -18.25 -4.06 15.93
C ILE A 148 -17.92 -4.32 17.40
N LEU A 149 -16.70 -4.77 17.71
CA LEU A 149 -16.30 -5.12 19.07
C LEU A 149 -16.33 -3.90 20.01
N ASN A 150 -15.87 -2.74 19.53
CA ASN A 150 -15.97 -1.50 20.29
C ASN A 150 -17.43 -1.09 20.55
N ARG A 151 -18.35 -1.29 19.60
CA ARG A 151 -19.77 -0.87 19.73
C ARG A 151 -20.62 -1.84 20.55
N THR A 152 -20.47 -3.14 20.34
CA THR A 152 -21.34 -4.15 20.94
C THR A 152 -20.92 -4.50 22.36
N ALA A 153 -19.61 -4.39 22.67
CA ALA A 153 -19.08 -4.82 23.96
C ALA A 153 -18.38 -3.72 24.76
N GLY A 154 -18.09 -2.55 24.17
CA GLY A 154 -17.30 -1.51 24.85
C GLY A 154 -15.85 -1.89 25.12
N ILE A 155 -15.35 -2.93 24.44
CA ILE A 155 -14.01 -3.49 24.67
C ILE A 155 -13.08 -3.05 23.54
N GLN A 156 -11.96 -2.43 23.90
CA GLN A 156 -10.86 -2.13 22.98
C GLN A 156 -10.24 -3.46 22.52
N HIS A 157 -10.29 -3.76 21.22
CA HIS A 157 -9.76 -5.02 20.67
C HIS A 157 -8.42 -4.79 19.96
N ASP A 158 -7.37 -5.50 20.38
CA ASP A 158 -6.11 -5.57 19.66
C ASP A 158 -6.09 -6.77 18.68
N PRO A 159 -6.19 -6.55 17.37
CA PRO A 159 -6.17 -7.61 16.36
C PRO A 159 -4.77 -8.19 16.09
N THR A 160 -3.71 -7.65 16.71
CA THR A 160 -2.33 -8.12 16.56
C THR A 160 -1.83 -8.98 17.71
N ALA A 161 -2.63 -9.11 18.77
CA ALA A 161 -2.32 -9.99 19.88
C ALA A 161 -2.31 -11.43 19.34
N TYR A 162 -1.12 -12.04 19.31
CA TYR A 162 -0.88 -13.38 18.78
C TYR A 162 -1.88 -14.33 19.41
N ARG A 163 -2.76 -14.97 18.63
CA ARG A 163 -3.59 -16.07 19.13
C ARG A 163 -2.66 -17.23 19.51
N SER A 164 -2.10 -17.22 20.71
CA SER A 164 -1.51 -18.42 21.27
C SER A 164 -2.68 -19.38 21.50
N PHE A 165 -2.70 -20.46 20.71
CA PHE A 165 -3.70 -21.52 20.76
C PHE A 165 -3.72 -22.31 22.07
N ASN A 166 -2.88 -21.93 23.03
CA ASN A 166 -2.81 -22.59 24.32
C ASN A 166 -3.61 -21.82 25.35
N ASP A 167 -4.35 -22.56 26.16
CA ASP A 167 -4.96 -22.17 27.44
C ASP A 167 -3.99 -21.57 28.48
N ASN A 168 -2.76 -21.27 28.08
CA ASN A 168 -1.71 -20.80 28.95
C ASN A 168 -1.88 -19.30 29.18
N THR A 169 -2.64 -18.98 30.23
CA THR A 169 -2.58 -17.72 30.98
C THR A 169 -1.16 -17.39 31.50
N SER A 170 -0.19 -18.27 31.25
CA SER A 170 1.24 -18.15 31.52
C SER A 170 2.07 -17.63 30.34
N ASP A 171 1.47 -17.27 29.20
CA ASP A 171 2.18 -16.60 28.10
C ASP A 171 2.62 -15.19 28.54
N PRO A 172 3.93 -14.85 28.52
CA PRO A 172 4.42 -13.54 28.96
C PRO A 172 3.91 -12.36 28.10
N TYR A 173 3.29 -12.61 26.95
CA TYR A 173 2.64 -11.60 26.12
C TYR A 173 1.11 -11.57 26.29
N PHE A 174 0.55 -12.38 27.19
CA PHE A 174 -0.87 -12.30 27.57
C PHE A 174 -1.12 -11.02 28.37
N ASN A 175 -1.73 -10.03 27.73
CA ASN A 175 -2.23 -8.85 28.43
C ASN A 175 -3.64 -9.13 28.99
N SER A 176 -3.74 -9.18 30.32
CA SER A 176 -4.96 -9.45 31.07
C SER A 176 -6.10 -8.46 30.78
N GLU A 177 -5.77 -7.23 30.35
CA GLU A 177 -6.73 -6.20 29.93
C GLU A 177 -7.60 -6.65 28.75
N TYR A 178 -7.10 -7.57 27.91
CA TYR A 178 -7.84 -8.06 26.74
C TYR A 178 -8.52 -9.41 26.97
N SER A 179 -8.37 -10.05 28.14
CA SER A 179 -8.88 -11.41 28.43
C SER A 179 -10.36 -11.64 28.04
N ALA A 180 -11.23 -10.64 28.30
CA ALA A 180 -12.64 -10.68 27.92
C ALA A 180 -12.86 -10.71 26.40
N SER A 181 -12.06 -9.97 25.62
CA SER A 181 -12.12 -10.02 24.15
C SER A 181 -11.69 -11.37 23.60
N TRP A 182 -10.70 -12.01 24.25
CA TRP A 182 -10.18 -13.32 23.83
C TRP A 182 -11.20 -14.44 24.09
N GLN A 183 -11.88 -14.41 25.25
CA GLN A 183 -12.99 -15.34 25.54
C GLN A 183 -14.14 -15.20 24.53
N MET A 184 -14.48 -13.98 24.11
CA MET A 184 -15.51 -13.76 23.08
C MET A 184 -15.11 -14.27 21.69
N THR A 185 -13.80 -14.38 21.41
CA THR A 185 -13.29 -14.94 20.15
C THR A 185 -13.12 -16.45 20.15
N ARG A 186 -13.32 -17.11 21.30
CA ARG A 186 -12.99 -18.52 21.50
C ARG A 186 -14.07 -19.48 20.99
N ASP A 187 -15.35 -19.10 21.08
CA ASP A 187 -16.46 -20.00 20.73
C ASP A 187 -17.53 -19.42 19.77
N ASN A 188 -17.46 -18.14 19.37
CA ASN A 188 -18.60 -17.49 18.68
C ASN A 188 -18.20 -16.55 17.52
N LEU A 189 -17.34 -17.03 16.62
CA LEU A 189 -17.12 -16.35 15.33
C LEU A 189 -18.39 -16.26 14.47
N SER A 190 -19.45 -17.02 14.76
CA SER A 190 -20.73 -17.03 14.04
C SER A 190 -21.49 -15.70 14.07
N TYR A 191 -21.46 -14.96 15.17
CA TYR A 191 -22.09 -13.62 15.29
C TYR A 191 -21.17 -12.48 14.84
N MET A 192 -19.88 -12.80 14.61
CA MET A 192 -18.86 -11.90 14.06
C MET A 192 -18.56 -12.19 12.58
N SER A 193 -19.18 -13.22 12.00
CA SER A 193 -19.34 -13.36 10.55
C SER A 193 -19.86 -12.03 10.05
N LEU A 194 -19.17 -11.44 9.07
CA LEU A 194 -19.57 -10.16 8.49
C LEU A 194 -21.08 -10.13 8.31
N THR A 195 -21.75 -9.21 9.02
CA THR A 195 -23.18 -9.00 8.76
C THR A 195 -23.35 -8.82 7.25
N PRO A 196 -24.36 -9.43 6.61
CA PRO A 196 -24.52 -9.42 5.15
C PRO A 196 -24.30 -8.03 4.53
N ASN A 197 -24.77 -6.98 5.20
CA ASN A 197 -24.59 -5.58 4.81
C ASN A 197 -23.13 -5.14 4.60
N GLN A 198 -22.18 -5.67 5.38
CA GLN A 198 -20.75 -5.36 5.24
C GLN A 198 -20.12 -6.08 4.04
N CYS A 199 -20.56 -7.29 3.73
CA CYS A 199 -20.21 -7.99 2.49
C CYS A 199 -20.81 -7.28 1.28
N GLU A 200 -22.08 -6.87 1.37
CA GLU A 200 -22.77 -6.10 0.33
C GLU A 200 -22.06 -4.78 0.04
N GLU A 201 -21.64 -4.01 1.04
CA GLU A 201 -20.88 -2.78 0.81
C GLU A 201 -19.55 -3.00 0.07
N GLN A 202 -18.85 -4.12 0.34
CA GLN A 202 -17.61 -4.45 -0.38
C GLN A 202 -17.90 -4.87 -1.82
N ILE A 203 -19.00 -5.60 -2.05
CA ILE A 203 -19.49 -5.95 -3.39
C ILE A 203 -19.91 -4.69 -4.16
N ILE A 204 -20.66 -3.78 -3.52
CA ILE A 204 -21.15 -2.51 -4.08
C ILE A 204 -19.98 -1.56 -4.43
N LYS A 205 -18.87 -1.62 -3.69
CA LYS A 205 -17.67 -0.84 -4.00
C LYS A 205 -16.97 -1.28 -5.29
N PHE A 206 -17.36 -2.42 -5.90
CA PHE A 206 -16.86 -2.91 -7.20
C PHE A 206 -15.34 -2.80 -7.32
N LYS A 207 -14.64 -3.39 -6.35
CA LYS A 207 -13.17 -3.53 -6.37
C LYS A 207 -12.84 -4.98 -6.71
N VAL A 208 -12.78 -5.28 -8.00
CA VAL A 208 -12.43 -6.63 -8.46
C VAL A 208 -10.92 -6.79 -8.23
N PRO A 209 -10.47 -7.72 -7.37
CA PRO A 209 -9.03 -7.91 -7.16
C PRO A 209 -8.45 -8.58 -8.39
N ILE A 210 -7.34 -8.02 -8.88
CA ILE A 210 -6.61 -8.55 -10.02
C ILE A 210 -5.18 -8.83 -9.53
N ALA A 211 -4.85 -10.10 -9.37
CA ALA A 211 -3.59 -10.52 -8.74
C ALA A 211 -2.36 -9.90 -9.42
N GLN A 212 -2.34 -9.92 -10.76
CA GLN A 212 -1.28 -9.34 -11.60
C GLN A 212 -1.59 -7.87 -11.97
N SER A 213 -1.96 -7.07 -10.98
CA SER A 213 -2.11 -5.62 -11.13
C SER A 213 -1.49 -4.92 -9.94
N THR A 214 -1.03 -3.69 -10.12
CA THR A 214 -0.58 -2.84 -9.00
C THR A 214 -0.55 -1.37 -9.41
N TYR A 215 -0.38 -0.48 -8.43
CA TYR A 215 -0.17 0.94 -8.66
C TYR A 215 1.28 1.28 -8.32
N VAL A 216 2.00 1.79 -9.32
CA VAL A 216 3.40 2.19 -9.21
C VAL A 216 3.55 3.67 -9.56
N TYR A 217 4.66 4.27 -9.12
CA TYR A 217 5.08 5.55 -9.69
C TYR A 217 5.49 5.34 -11.14
N VAL A 218 4.98 6.18 -12.02
CA VAL A 218 5.48 6.28 -13.39
C VAL A 218 6.68 7.21 -13.37
N ILE A 219 7.82 6.71 -13.85
CA ILE A 219 9.05 7.46 -13.99
C ILE A 219 9.41 7.54 -15.47
N PRO A 220 9.81 8.71 -16.01
CA PRO A 220 10.48 8.74 -17.29
C PRO A 220 11.79 7.96 -17.21
N ASP A 221 12.20 7.36 -18.32
CA ASP A 221 13.49 6.68 -18.41
C ASP A 221 14.64 7.70 -18.33
N PRO A 222 15.43 7.71 -17.23
CA PRO A 222 16.56 8.62 -17.11
C PRO A 222 17.76 8.18 -17.96
N THR A 223 17.77 6.94 -18.47
CA THR A 223 18.88 6.33 -19.20
C THR A 223 18.72 6.41 -20.72
N GLY A 224 17.49 6.54 -21.22
CA GLY A 224 17.18 6.57 -22.65
C GLY A 224 17.37 5.23 -23.36
N ILE A 225 17.32 4.12 -22.63
CA ILE A 225 17.49 2.76 -23.14
C ILE A 225 16.16 2.20 -23.69
N LEU A 226 15.03 2.59 -23.09
CA LEU A 226 13.71 2.10 -23.49
C LEU A 226 13.25 2.71 -24.82
N LYS A 227 12.68 1.88 -25.70
CA LYS A 227 12.05 2.32 -26.94
C LYS A 227 10.61 2.76 -26.70
N GLU A 228 10.00 3.32 -27.74
CA GLU A 228 8.55 3.56 -27.77
C GLU A 228 7.80 2.24 -27.51
N ASP A 229 6.70 2.32 -26.75
CA ASP A 229 5.90 1.18 -26.27
C ASP A 229 6.60 0.18 -25.33
N GLU A 230 7.80 0.50 -24.82
CA GLU A 230 8.49 -0.31 -23.80
C GLU A 230 8.38 0.32 -22.40
N ALA A 231 8.21 -0.54 -21.39
CA ALA A 231 8.23 -0.14 -19.98
C ALA A 231 9.04 -1.15 -19.15
N PHE A 232 9.80 -0.64 -18.17
CA PHE A 232 10.53 -1.46 -17.21
C PHE A 232 9.83 -1.44 -15.85
N LEU A 233 9.58 -2.62 -15.29
CA LEU A 233 9.01 -2.79 -13.96
C LEU A 233 9.77 -3.87 -13.20
N GLN A 234 10.45 -3.46 -12.14
CA GLN A 234 11.10 -4.37 -11.20
C GLN A 234 10.58 -4.09 -9.79
N PHE A 235 10.17 -5.14 -9.10
CA PHE A 235 9.74 -5.03 -7.71
C PHE A 235 10.92 -5.11 -6.76
N SER A 236 10.79 -4.38 -5.66
CA SER A 236 11.68 -4.53 -4.53
C SER A 236 11.36 -5.81 -3.76
N ASN A 237 12.35 -6.67 -3.56
CA ASN A 237 12.25 -7.82 -2.65
C ASN A 237 12.73 -7.40 -1.25
N PHE A 238 11.92 -6.64 -0.52
CA PHE A 238 12.19 -6.36 0.89
C PHE A 238 11.29 -7.26 1.73
N ARG A 239 11.92 -8.18 2.48
CA ARG A 239 11.28 -8.95 3.55
C ARG A 239 11.38 -8.17 4.85
#